data_AF-A0A6L7GF21-F1
#
_entry.id   AF-A0A6L7GF21-F1
#
_cell.length_a   1.000
_cell.length_b   1.000
_cell.length_c   1.000
_cell.angle_alpha   90.00
_cell.angle_beta   90.00
_cell.angle_gamma   90.00
#
_symmetry.space_group_name_H-M   'P 1'
#
loop_
_entity.id
_entity.type
_entity.pdbx_description
1 polymer ?
#
loop_
_entity_poly.entity_id
_entity_poly.type
_entity_poly.pdbx_seq_one_letter_code
_entity_poly.pdbx_strand_id
1 'polypeptide(L)'
;MAFHRSRPSAKPTFEIKADQPLTTQLLPLEDCFIWLHMTQVPSKLERMEIRKAIGNRNIPGADSGVRPRGPDYLVAHACFHCRKSWKLSEENTATCPECGGSLHWMGRAFKAPKKSDLEQWKKVEALWSAGFRFVPNTRWREVEPYPDRLREVAAFIDNNREHPFRVKE
;
A
#
# COMPACT_ATOMS: atom_id res chain seq x y z
N MET A 1 1.04 -41.23 15.98
CA MET A 1 0.51 -41.41 14.62
C MET A 1 0.77 -40.14 13.81
N ALA A 2 1.87 -40.11 13.06
CA ALA A 2 2.31 -38.94 12.29
C ALA A 2 2.03 -39.20 10.81
N PHE A 3 1.16 -38.40 10.20
CA PHE A 3 0.87 -38.46 8.76
C PHE A 3 1.82 -37.51 8.03
N HIS A 4 2.93 -38.03 7.51
CA HIS A 4 3.75 -37.33 6.53
C HIS A 4 3.03 -37.33 5.18
N ARG A 5 2.63 -36.15 4.70
CA ARG A 5 2.15 -35.95 3.31
C ARG A 5 3.33 -35.56 2.43
N SER A 6 3.85 -36.54 1.69
CA SER A 6 4.86 -36.38 0.64
C SER A 6 4.27 -35.58 -0.53
N ARG A 7 4.87 -34.45 -0.88
CA ARG A 7 4.56 -33.71 -2.13
C ARG A 7 5.45 -34.26 -3.26
N PRO A 8 4.89 -34.79 -4.37
CA PRO A 8 5.71 -35.09 -5.53
C PRO A 8 6.10 -33.79 -6.27
N SER A 9 7.41 -33.52 -6.31
CA SER A 9 8.04 -32.48 -7.11
C SER A 9 8.44 -33.07 -8.46
N ALA A 10 7.57 -32.97 -9.46
CA ALA A 10 7.94 -33.23 -10.85
C ALA A 10 8.05 -31.89 -11.59
N LYS A 11 9.29 -31.43 -11.81
CA LYS A 11 9.58 -30.37 -12.78
C LYS A 11 9.75 -31.04 -14.14
N PRO A 12 9.05 -30.64 -15.21
CA PRO A 12 9.32 -31.18 -16.54
C PRO A 12 10.64 -30.63 -17.07
N THR A 13 11.59 -31.52 -17.28
CA THR A 13 12.85 -31.27 -18.00
C THR A 13 12.53 -31.23 -19.49
N PHE A 14 12.68 -30.08 -20.14
CA PHE A 14 12.57 -29.98 -21.59
C PHE A 14 13.94 -30.32 -22.20
N GLU A 15 14.04 -31.49 -22.82
CA GLU A 15 15.17 -31.86 -23.68
C GLU A 15 15.07 -31.08 -25.00
N ILE A 16 16.06 -30.24 -25.26
CA ILE A 16 16.25 -29.58 -26.55
C ILE A 16 17.01 -30.56 -27.44
N LYS A 17 16.32 -31.21 -28.37
CA LYS A 17 16.99 -31.94 -29.46
C LYS A 17 17.42 -30.93 -30.53
N ALA A 18 18.73 -30.78 -30.66
CA ALA A 18 19.37 -30.10 -31.77
C ALA A 18 19.55 -31.07 -32.96
N ASP A 19 19.55 -30.47 -34.15
CA ASP A 19 20.07 -30.95 -35.43
C ASP A 19 19.23 -31.94 -36.26
N GLN A 20 18.73 -31.47 -37.40
CA GLN A 20 19.37 -31.73 -38.70
C GLN A 20 18.80 -30.83 -39.83
N PRO A 21 19.51 -30.68 -40.97
CA PRO A 21 19.82 -29.37 -41.55
C PRO A 21 18.90 -28.88 -42.68
N LEU A 22 19.05 -27.58 -42.91
CA LEU A 22 18.57 -26.77 -44.04
C LEU A 22 18.57 -27.53 -45.38
N THR A 23 17.36 -27.81 -45.89
CA THR A 23 17.16 -27.93 -47.34
C THR A 23 16.71 -26.56 -47.84
N THR A 24 17.68 -25.82 -48.36
CA THR A 24 17.48 -24.58 -49.10
C THR A 24 16.66 -24.87 -50.35
N GLN A 25 15.34 -24.68 -50.26
CA GLN A 25 14.53 -24.36 -51.42
C GLN A 25 14.38 -22.84 -51.45
N LEU A 26 15.02 -22.23 -52.45
CA LEU A 26 14.93 -20.81 -52.76
C LEU A 26 13.46 -20.48 -53.07
N LEU A 27 12.74 -19.96 -52.08
CA LEU A 27 11.46 -19.31 -52.27
C LEU A 27 11.71 -17.82 -52.57
N PRO A 28 11.01 -17.23 -53.55
CA PRO A 28 11.31 -15.91 -54.09
C PRO A 28 11.12 -14.78 -53.07
N LEU A 29 11.92 -13.73 -53.28
CA LEU A 29 12.16 -12.52 -52.49
C LEU A 29 10.95 -11.58 -52.28
N GLU A 30 9.75 -12.10 -52.03
CA GLU A 30 8.55 -11.29 -51.81
C GLU A 30 8.03 -11.34 -50.35
N ASP A 31 8.69 -12.10 -49.46
CA ASP A 31 8.22 -12.35 -48.09
C ASP A 31 9.00 -11.59 -46.99
N CYS A 32 9.81 -10.61 -47.35
CA CYS A 32 10.45 -9.70 -46.38
C CYS A 32 9.50 -8.57 -45.89
N PHE A 33 8.36 -8.37 -46.55
CA PHE A 33 7.47 -7.23 -46.26
C PHE A 33 6.46 -7.48 -45.12
N ILE A 34 6.27 -8.74 -44.71
CA ILE A 34 5.24 -9.11 -43.71
C ILE A 34 5.77 -9.00 -42.27
N TRP A 35 7.08 -9.10 -42.06
CA TRP A 35 7.70 -9.06 -40.72
C TRP A 35 7.73 -7.67 -40.06
N LEU A 36 7.38 -6.60 -40.78
CA LEU A 36 7.34 -5.23 -40.23
C LEU A 36 5.94 -4.77 -39.79
N HIS A 37 4.89 -5.56 -40.02
CA HIS A 37 3.49 -5.11 -39.87
C HIS A 37 2.69 -5.82 -38.77
N MET A 38 3.33 -6.49 -37.81
CA MET A 38 2.60 -7.26 -36.79
C MET A 38 3.08 -7.03 -35.36
N THR A 39 2.81 -5.86 -34.80
CA THR A 39 2.53 -5.76 -33.35
C THR A 39 1.59 -4.58 -33.06
N GLN A 40 0.33 -4.67 -33.50
CA GLN A 40 -0.69 -3.82 -32.91
C GLN A 40 -0.79 -4.19 -31.42
N VAL A 41 -0.35 -3.28 -30.54
CA VAL A 41 -0.47 -3.46 -29.10
C VAL A 41 -1.96 -3.57 -28.80
N PRO A 42 -2.45 -4.70 -28.26
CA PRO A 42 -3.89 -4.90 -28.06
C PRO A 42 -4.45 -3.79 -27.18
N SER A 43 -5.66 -3.33 -27.49
CA SER A 43 -6.39 -2.35 -26.68
C SER A 43 -6.66 -2.88 -25.26
N LYS A 44 -7.06 -1.99 -24.34
CA LYS A 44 -7.43 -2.40 -22.97
C LYS A 44 -8.53 -3.46 -22.97
N LEU A 45 -9.48 -3.37 -23.90
CA LEU A 45 -10.59 -4.30 -24.06
C LEU A 45 -10.09 -5.65 -24.58
N GLU A 46 -9.27 -5.66 -25.63
CA GLU A 46 -8.69 -6.91 -26.17
C GLU A 46 -7.80 -7.61 -25.15
N ARG A 47 -6.94 -6.86 -24.43
CA ARG A 47 -6.18 -7.41 -23.29
C ARG A 47 -7.09 -7.95 -22.19
N MET A 48 -8.30 -7.43 -22.05
CA MET A 48 -9.28 -7.92 -21.08
C MET A 48 -9.92 -9.24 -21.54
N GLU A 49 -10.35 -9.32 -22.81
CA GLU A 49 -10.92 -10.53 -23.41
C GLU A 49 -9.88 -11.65 -23.50
N ILE A 50 -8.64 -11.36 -23.89
CA ILE A 50 -7.52 -12.32 -23.88
C ILE A 50 -7.32 -12.88 -22.46
N ARG A 51 -7.37 -12.04 -21.42
CA ARG A 51 -7.27 -12.50 -20.02
C ARG A 51 -8.45 -13.37 -19.57
N LYS A 52 -9.65 -13.16 -20.13
CA LYS A 52 -10.82 -14.02 -19.87
C LYS A 52 -10.65 -15.36 -20.58
N ALA A 53 -10.26 -15.33 -21.86
CA ALA A 53 -10.09 -16.51 -22.71
C ALA A 53 -8.99 -17.47 -22.23
N ILE A 54 -7.87 -16.94 -21.74
CA ILE A 54 -6.77 -17.75 -21.18
C ILE A 54 -7.17 -18.43 -19.85
N GLY A 55 -8.29 -18.05 -19.24
CA GLY A 55 -8.69 -18.57 -17.92
C GLY A 55 -7.78 -18.10 -16.78
N ASN A 56 -6.91 -17.10 -17.02
CA ASN A 56 -6.00 -16.53 -16.01
C ASN A 56 -6.73 -15.72 -14.91
N ARG A 57 -8.07 -15.70 -14.95
CA ARG A 57 -8.93 -15.30 -13.83
C ARG A 57 -9.79 -16.49 -13.43
N ASN A 58 -9.30 -17.28 -12.49
CA ASN A 58 -10.19 -18.10 -11.68
C ASN A 58 -10.90 -17.15 -10.69
N ILE A 59 -12.17 -16.87 -10.92
CA ILE A 59 -13.03 -16.21 -9.92
C ILE A 59 -13.61 -17.35 -9.10
N PRO A 60 -13.12 -17.60 -7.88
CA PRO A 60 -13.66 -18.69 -7.09
C PRO A 60 -15.15 -18.42 -6.81
N GLY A 61 -15.97 -19.47 -6.76
CA GLY A 61 -17.43 -19.40 -6.68
C GLY A 61 -17.94 -18.69 -5.43
N ALA A 62 -19.27 -18.60 -5.27
CA ALA A 62 -19.91 -17.93 -4.14
C ALA A 62 -19.51 -18.49 -2.75
N ASP A 63 -18.90 -19.68 -2.70
CA ASP A 63 -18.34 -20.29 -1.49
C ASP A 63 -16.93 -19.81 -1.10
N SER A 64 -16.33 -18.95 -1.93
CA SER A 64 -15.02 -18.36 -1.68
C SER A 64 -15.14 -17.37 -0.54
N GLY A 65 -15.21 -17.93 0.67
CA GLY A 65 -15.71 -17.32 1.91
C GLY A 65 -15.51 -15.83 1.90
N VAL A 66 -16.62 -15.09 2.04
CA VAL A 66 -16.68 -13.63 2.01
C VAL A 66 -15.40 -13.09 2.64
N ARG A 67 -14.43 -12.68 1.81
CA ARG A 67 -13.30 -11.95 2.36
C ARG A 67 -13.95 -10.69 2.90
N PRO A 68 -13.88 -10.40 4.22
CA PRO A 68 -14.45 -9.16 4.73
C PRO A 68 -13.95 -8.03 3.83
N ARG A 69 -14.88 -7.19 3.36
CA ARG A 69 -14.59 -6.12 2.40
C ARG A 69 -13.70 -5.09 3.08
N GLY A 70 -12.39 -5.34 3.09
CA GLY A 70 -11.42 -4.50 3.78
C GLY A 70 -11.56 -4.54 5.30
N PRO A 71 -10.52 -4.14 6.04
CA PRO A 71 -10.56 -4.12 7.50
C PRO A 71 -11.53 -3.05 8.01
N ASP A 72 -12.03 -3.27 9.23
CA ASP A 72 -12.43 -2.19 10.14
C ASP A 72 -11.36 -1.11 10.09
N TYR A 73 -11.76 0.13 9.79
CA TYR A 73 -10.83 1.15 9.35
C TYR A 73 -9.64 1.34 10.31
N LEU A 74 -8.47 0.88 9.89
CA LEU A 74 -7.26 0.99 10.71
C LEU A 74 -6.70 2.41 10.63
N VAL A 75 -6.55 3.04 11.79
CA VAL A 75 -6.00 4.39 11.95
C VAL A 75 -4.64 4.32 12.63
N ALA A 76 -3.81 5.32 12.35
CA ALA A 76 -2.51 5.41 13.01
C ALA A 76 -2.69 5.81 14.47
N HIS A 77 -2.08 5.04 15.35
CA HIS A 77 -1.84 5.39 16.74
C HIS A 77 -0.35 5.50 16.97
N ALA A 78 0.10 6.46 17.78
CA ALA A 78 1.52 6.65 18.06
C ALA A 78 1.83 6.56 19.56
N CYS A 79 3.01 6.03 19.87
CA CYS A 79 3.59 6.05 21.21
C CYS A 79 4.73 7.06 21.21
N PHE A 80 4.62 8.11 22.01
CA PHE A 80 5.65 9.15 22.10
C PHE A 80 6.89 8.67 22.86
N HIS A 81 6.74 7.70 23.77
CA HIS A 81 7.88 7.10 24.49
C HIS A 81 8.78 6.27 23.56
N CYS A 82 8.17 5.31 22.85
CA CYS A 82 8.90 4.42 21.94
C CYS A 82 9.18 5.04 20.56
N ARG A 83 8.52 6.16 20.21
CA ARG A 83 8.62 6.85 18.91
C ARG A 83 8.32 5.91 17.74
N LYS A 84 7.20 5.19 17.85
CA LYS A 84 6.68 4.28 16.83
C LYS A 84 5.18 4.48 16.64
N SER A 85 4.68 3.96 15.53
CA SER A 85 3.27 3.99 15.19
C SER A 85 2.73 2.60 14.87
N TRP A 86 1.48 2.35 15.23
CA TRP A 86 0.75 1.13 14.96
C TRP A 86 -0.56 1.45 14.24
N LYS A 87 -1.06 0.48 13.47
CA LYS A 87 -2.35 0.58 12.79
C LYS A 87 -3.35 -0.23 13.60
N LEU A 88 -4.30 0.44 14.25
CA LEU A 88 -5.32 -0.16 15.11
C LEU A 88 -6.70 0.38 14.71
N SER A 89 -7.77 -0.28 15.16
CA SER A 89 -9.12 0.30 15.03
C SER A 89 -9.23 1.61 15.83
N GLU A 90 -10.19 2.45 15.48
CA GLU A 90 -10.40 3.75 16.13
C GLU A 90 -10.79 3.58 17.61
N GLU A 91 -11.55 2.54 17.94
CA GLU A 91 -12.03 2.23 19.30
C GLU A 91 -10.92 1.70 20.22
N ASN A 92 -9.77 1.31 19.67
CA ASN A 92 -8.74 0.65 20.45
C ASN A 92 -7.88 1.68 21.18
N THR A 93 -8.20 1.91 22.47
CA THR A 93 -7.35 2.66 23.39
C THR A 93 -6.28 1.71 23.95
N ALA A 94 -5.42 1.21 23.07
CA ALA A 94 -4.45 0.17 23.42
C ALA A 94 -3.21 0.73 24.13
N THR A 95 -2.58 -0.13 24.92
CA THR A 95 -1.20 0.06 25.38
C THR A 95 -0.20 -0.28 24.28
N CYS A 96 0.92 0.40 24.26
CA CYS A 96 2.02 0.16 23.33
C CYS A 96 2.58 -1.26 23.54
N PRO A 97 2.66 -2.11 22.50
CA PRO A 97 3.14 -3.48 22.65
C PRO A 97 4.66 -3.58 22.89
N GLU A 98 5.41 -2.48 22.73
CA GLU A 98 6.87 -2.47 22.92
C GLU A 98 7.28 -1.96 24.30
N CYS A 99 6.67 -0.88 24.79
CA CYS A 99 7.04 -0.27 26.08
C CYS A 99 5.90 -0.22 27.10
N GLY A 100 4.70 -0.72 26.78
CA GLY A 100 3.54 -0.66 27.67
C GLY A 100 2.93 0.73 27.87
N GLY A 101 3.56 1.79 27.35
CA GLY A 101 3.06 3.16 27.45
C GLY A 101 1.80 3.43 26.63
N SER A 102 1.23 4.63 26.75
CA SER A 102 -0.01 4.99 26.06
C SER A 102 0.16 5.06 24.53
N LEU A 103 -0.86 4.58 23.82
CA LEU A 103 -1.04 4.85 22.39
C LEU A 103 -2.06 5.96 22.19
N HIS A 104 -1.68 6.90 21.35
CA HIS A 104 -2.47 8.09 21.08
C HIS A 104 -3.01 8.02 19.65
N TRP A 105 -4.32 8.17 19.49
CA TRP A 105 -4.95 8.23 18.17
C TRP A 105 -4.49 9.47 17.41
N MET A 106 -3.85 9.29 16.25
CA MET A 106 -3.25 10.39 15.49
C MET A 106 -4.13 10.86 14.33
N GLY A 107 -4.89 9.96 13.72
CA GLY A 107 -5.65 10.22 12.50
C GLY A 107 -5.07 9.54 11.25
N ARG A 108 -5.84 9.59 10.16
CA ARG A 108 -5.61 8.78 8.95
C ARG A 108 -4.49 9.32 8.05
N ALA A 109 -4.25 10.62 8.07
CA ALA A 109 -3.18 11.27 7.31
C ALA A 109 -1.84 11.32 8.06
N PHE A 110 -1.77 10.76 9.27
CA PHE A 110 -0.55 10.75 10.06
C PHE A 110 0.57 9.96 9.36
N LYS A 111 1.72 10.61 9.23
CA LYS A 111 2.97 9.99 8.78
C LYS A 111 3.95 10.02 9.95
N ALA A 112 4.27 8.85 10.47
CA ALA A 112 5.21 8.73 11.58
C ALA A 112 6.60 9.28 11.17
N PRO A 113 7.18 10.19 11.96
CA PRO A 113 8.55 10.63 11.74
C PRO A 113 9.54 9.46 11.88
N LYS A 114 10.77 9.64 11.40
CA LYS A 114 11.86 8.69 11.67
C LYS A 114 12.04 8.56 13.19
N LYS A 115 12.27 7.36 13.70
CA LYS A 115 12.44 7.12 15.15
C LYS A 115 13.53 8.01 15.77
N SER A 116 14.63 8.26 15.05
CA SER A 116 15.75 9.09 15.51
C SER A 116 15.45 10.60 15.51
N ASP A 117 14.38 11.05 14.85
CA ASP A 117 14.06 12.47 14.70
C ASP A 117 13.29 13.00 15.91
N LEU A 118 14.04 13.28 16.98
CA LEU A 118 13.49 13.74 18.26
C LEU A 118 12.71 15.05 18.14
N GLU A 119 13.16 15.96 17.27
CA GLU A 119 12.50 17.25 17.09
C GLU A 119 11.11 17.07 16.47
N GLN A 120 11.01 16.26 15.41
CA GLN A 120 9.72 15.99 14.78
C GLN A 120 8.77 15.21 15.69
N TRP A 121 9.28 14.28 16.52
CA TRP A 121 8.44 13.57 17.49
C TRP A 121 7.87 14.51 18.56
N LYS A 122 8.70 15.41 19.11
CA LYS A 122 8.23 16.45 20.04
C LYS A 122 7.22 17.40 19.39
N LYS A 123 7.39 17.71 18.11
CA LYS A 123 6.46 18.55 17.34
C LYS A 123 5.07 17.91 17.27
N VAL A 124 5.03 16.64 16.89
CA VAL A 124 3.78 15.87 16.81
C VAL A 124 3.13 15.76 18.18
N GLU A 125 3.90 15.48 19.23
CA GLU A 125 3.41 15.38 20.60
C GLU A 125 2.78 16.69 21.09
N ALA A 126 3.44 17.83 20.84
CA ALA A 126 2.93 19.15 21.21
C ALA A 126 1.63 19.49 20.46
N LEU A 127 1.58 19.23 19.14
CA LEU A 127 0.36 19.42 18.34
C LEU A 127 -0.77 18.52 18.83
N TRP A 128 -0.48 17.25 19.10
CA TRP A 128 -1.49 16.29 19.58
C TRP A 128 -2.05 16.72 20.95
N SER A 129 -1.17 17.15 21.85
CA SER A 129 -1.54 17.62 23.20
C SER A 129 -2.38 18.89 23.16
N ALA A 130 -2.18 19.74 22.15
CA ALA A 130 -3.02 20.92 21.91
C ALA A 130 -4.37 20.61 21.22
N GLY A 131 -4.65 19.32 20.95
CA GLY A 131 -5.91 18.86 20.36
C GLY A 131 -5.88 18.68 18.84
N PHE A 132 -4.75 18.92 18.17
CA PHE A 132 -4.65 18.76 16.72
C PHE A 132 -4.57 17.29 16.32
N ARG A 133 -5.20 16.94 15.19
CA ARG A 133 -5.24 15.59 14.63
C ARG A 133 -4.87 15.58 13.14
N PHE A 134 -4.27 14.51 12.68
CA PHE A 134 -3.77 14.37 11.32
C PHE A 134 -4.83 13.69 10.44
N VAL A 135 -5.83 14.48 10.03
CA VAL A 135 -6.90 14.03 9.14
C VAL A 135 -6.62 14.43 7.68
N PRO A 136 -7.17 13.72 6.68
CA PRO A 136 -7.02 14.10 5.28
C PRO A 136 -7.63 15.48 5.01
N ASN A 137 -6.89 16.35 4.32
CA ASN A 137 -7.34 17.69 3.93
C ASN A 137 -8.12 17.70 2.60
N THR A 138 -8.64 16.56 2.13
CA THR A 138 -9.25 16.42 0.80
C THR A 138 -10.45 17.34 0.57
N ARG A 139 -11.14 17.75 1.64
CA ARG A 139 -12.24 18.73 1.61
C ARG A 139 -11.82 20.15 1.97
N TRP A 140 -10.59 20.34 2.42
CA TRP A 140 -10.11 21.55 3.11
C TRP A 140 -8.83 22.06 2.45
N ARG A 141 -8.97 22.66 1.25
CA ARG A 141 -7.82 23.13 0.46
C ARG A 141 -7.16 24.41 1.00
N GLU A 142 -7.90 25.22 1.75
CA GLU A 142 -7.47 26.55 2.22
C GLU A 142 -6.98 26.54 3.68
N VAL A 143 -6.72 25.35 4.23
CA VAL A 143 -6.27 25.21 5.63
C VAL A 143 -4.76 25.37 5.71
N GLU A 144 -4.31 26.20 6.66
CA GLU A 144 -2.90 26.41 6.93
C GLU A 144 -2.21 25.07 7.24
N PRO A 145 -1.07 24.75 6.59
CA PRO A 145 -0.36 23.52 6.87
C PRO A 145 0.23 23.52 8.28
N TYR A 146 0.47 22.32 8.83
CA TYR A 146 1.19 22.19 10.09
C TYR A 146 2.61 22.74 9.97
N PRO A 147 3.16 23.32 11.06
CA PRO A 147 4.50 23.87 11.06
C PRO A 147 5.54 22.78 10.75
N ASP A 148 6.64 23.17 10.11
CA ASP A 148 7.72 22.25 9.77
C ASP A 148 8.62 21.96 10.98
N ARG A 149 8.88 22.98 11.82
CA ARG A 149 9.80 22.90 12.96
C ARG A 149 9.10 22.96 14.31
N LEU A 150 9.75 22.43 15.34
CA LEU A 150 9.20 22.41 16.70
C LEU A 150 9.00 23.83 17.27
N ARG A 151 9.94 24.74 17.02
CA ARG A 151 9.90 26.11 17.55
C ARG A 151 8.68 26.94 17.09
N GLU A 152 8.10 26.58 15.95
CA GLU A 152 6.96 27.28 15.35
C GLU A 152 5.63 26.81 15.93
N VAL A 153 5.62 25.67 16.65
CA VAL A 153 4.39 25.03 17.15
C VAL A 153 3.63 25.91 18.13
N ALA A 154 4.33 26.58 19.06
CA ALA A 154 3.67 27.42 20.06
C ALA A 154 2.89 28.57 19.38
N ALA A 155 3.56 29.33 18.52
CA ALA A 155 2.93 30.41 17.77
C ALA A 155 1.79 29.90 16.86
N PHE A 156 1.98 28.73 16.23
CA PHE A 156 0.93 28.11 15.43
C PHE A 156 -0.32 27.80 16.27
N ILE A 157 -0.18 27.17 17.44
CA ILE A 157 -1.29 26.81 18.32
C ILE A 157 -2.08 28.05 18.77
N ASP A 158 -1.37 29.14 19.08
CA ASP A 158 -1.98 30.39 19.55
C ASP A 158 -2.74 31.10 18.44
N ASN A 159 -2.20 31.11 17.23
CA ASN A 159 -2.84 31.73 16.06
C ASN A 159 -4.00 30.88 15.51
N ASN A 160 -3.96 29.56 15.71
CA ASN A 160 -4.90 28.60 15.11
C ASN A 160 -5.83 27.95 16.16
N ARG A 161 -6.53 28.78 16.95
CA ARG A 161 -7.47 28.28 17.99
C ARG A 161 -8.70 27.59 17.42
N GLU A 162 -9.20 28.06 16.29
CA GLU A 162 -10.39 27.52 15.60
C GLU A 162 -10.03 26.64 14.39
N HIS A 163 -8.83 26.08 14.38
CA HIS A 163 -8.37 25.26 13.27
C HIS A 163 -9.28 24.02 13.08
N PRO A 164 -9.68 23.68 11.84
CA PRO A 164 -10.64 22.61 11.59
C PRO A 164 -10.16 21.21 12.00
N PHE A 165 -8.85 21.04 12.16
CA PHE A 165 -8.25 19.78 12.63
C PHE A 165 -7.96 19.75 14.12
N ARG A 166 -8.37 20.78 14.87
CA ARG A 166 -8.29 20.83 16.33
C ARG A 166 -9.60 20.30 16.91
N VAL A 167 -9.52 19.20 17.65
CA VAL A 167 -10.67 18.64 18.36
C VAL A 167 -10.93 19.51 19.59
N LYS A 168 -12.16 20.01 19.72
CA LYS A 168 -12.62 20.69 20.93
C LYS A 168 -12.91 19.61 21.96
N GLU A 169 -12.28 19.70 23.12
CA GLU A 169 -12.64 18.88 24.29
C GLU A 169 -14.06 19.20 24.77
#